data_AF-A0A7L2A2G7-F1
#
_entry.id   AF-A0A7L2A2G7-F1
#
_cell.length_a   1.000
_cell.length_b   1.000
_cell.length_c   1.000
_cell.angle_alpha   90.00
_cell.angle_beta   90.00
_cell.angle_gamma   90.00
#
_symmetry.space_group_name_H-M   'P 1'
#
loop_
_entity.id
_entity.type
_entity.pdbx_description
1 polymer ?
#
loop_
_entity_poly.entity_id
_entity_poly.type
_entity_poly.pdbx_seq_one_letter_code
_entity_poly.pdbx_strand_id
1 'polypeptide(L)'
;QAVLFPDAIDVEAPEYSSRALLVLLFLEQDRSCSRCFRAAVPVHARYHRPGEGTQEALAVLQSPEVLLCCCHGHLSAECWEPAEVDAPCSSDNTSPCQWHSTKHRPEYEESMLRVPVGLREHNSLVCALTLLTTGLCSGLILAAACKYGHF
;
A
#
# COMPACT_ATOMS: atom_id res chain seq x y z
N GLN A 1 17.86 6.49 6.20
CA GLN A 1 16.61 5.71 6.38
C GLN A 1 16.63 4.52 5.43
N ALA A 2 16.35 3.31 5.92
CA ALA A 2 16.28 2.11 5.10
C ALA A 2 14.93 1.40 5.29
N VAL A 3 14.41 0.83 4.20
CA VAL A 3 13.12 0.13 4.15
C VAL A 3 13.39 -1.30 3.68
N LEU A 4 12.88 -2.28 4.41
CA LEU A 4 13.00 -3.69 4.06
C LEU A 4 11.61 -4.32 3.88
N PHE A 5 11.49 -5.10 2.82
CA PHE A 5 10.33 -5.95 2.54
C PHE A 5 10.74 -7.41 2.77
N PRO A 6 10.20 -8.08 3.80
CA PRO A 6 10.60 -9.44 4.16
C PRO A 6 10.10 -10.47 3.13
N ASP A 7 8.98 -10.19 2.47
CA ASP A 7 8.35 -11.06 1.49
C ASP A 7 8.35 -10.46 0.08
N ALA A 8 8.27 -11.32 -0.94
CA ALA A 8 8.06 -10.89 -2.31
C ALA A 8 6.68 -10.25 -2.48
N ILE A 9 6.64 -9.08 -3.13
CA ILE A 9 5.44 -8.30 -3.33
C ILE A 9 5.03 -8.38 -4.79
N ASP A 10 3.81 -8.87 -5.04
CA ASP A 10 3.19 -8.74 -6.35
C ASP A 10 2.58 -7.34 -6.47
N VAL A 11 3.31 -6.43 -7.13
CA VAL A 11 2.88 -5.05 -7.36
C VAL A 11 1.78 -4.93 -8.41
N GLU A 12 1.48 -6.00 -9.14
CA GLU A 12 0.46 -6.05 -10.19
C GLU A 12 -0.82 -6.77 -9.73
N ALA A 13 -0.78 -7.48 -8.61
CA ALA A 13 -1.98 -8.09 -8.03
C ALA A 13 -3.01 -7.02 -7.62
N PRO A 14 -4.29 -7.22 -7.95
CA PRO A 14 -5.35 -6.34 -7.46
C PRO A 14 -5.59 -6.53 -5.96
N GLU A 15 -6.18 -5.50 -5.33
CA GLU A 15 -6.42 -5.44 -3.88
C GLU A 15 -7.10 -6.70 -3.33
N TYR A 16 -8.18 -7.17 -3.95
CA TYR A 16 -8.93 -8.36 -3.51
C TYR A 16 -8.16 -9.70 -3.59
N SER A 17 -6.98 -9.71 -4.21
CA SER A 17 -6.10 -10.88 -4.32
C SER A 17 -4.76 -10.67 -3.62
N SER A 18 -4.52 -9.47 -3.09
CA SER A 18 -3.29 -9.09 -2.43
C SER A 18 -3.30 -9.57 -0.99
N ARG A 19 -2.11 -9.92 -0.48
CA ARG A 19 -1.91 -10.22 0.95
C ARG A 19 -1.55 -8.95 1.70
N ALA A 20 -1.75 -8.96 3.02
CA ALA A 20 -1.25 -7.91 3.88
C ALA A 20 0.28 -7.79 3.72
N LEU A 21 0.77 -6.55 3.64
CA LEU A 21 2.19 -6.25 3.46
C LEU A 21 2.82 -5.86 4.79
N LEU A 22 3.87 -6.57 5.19
CA LEU A 22 4.74 -6.18 6.30
C LEU A 22 5.88 -5.32 5.76
N VAL A 23 6.13 -4.16 6.38
CA VAL A 23 7.24 -3.27 6.03
C VAL A 23 8.04 -2.98 7.29
N LEU A 24 9.36 -3.21 7.24
CA LEU A 24 10.27 -2.91 8.33
C LEU A 24 11.00 -1.59 8.02
N LEU A 25 10.91 -0.64 8.96
CA LEU A 25 11.50 0.69 8.85
C LEU A 25 12.63 0.84 9.87
N PHE A 26 13.85 1.03 9.37
CA PHE A 26 14.98 1.34 10.23
C PHE A 26 15.10 2.86 10.38
N LEU A 27 14.82 3.33 11.58
CA LEU A 27 14.78 4.75 11.92
C LEU A 27 16.18 5.30 12.18
N GLU A 28 16.43 6.49 11.67
CA GLU A 28 17.61 7.29 12.02
C GLU A 28 17.21 8.41 12.99
N GLN A 29 18.15 8.76 13.87
CA GLN A 29 17.97 9.84 14.82
C GLN A 29 17.94 11.19 14.09
N ASP A 30 17.01 12.06 14.48
CA ASP A 30 16.91 13.41 13.94
C ASP A 30 18.16 14.22 14.31
N ARG A 31 18.70 14.97 13.35
CA ARG A 31 19.89 15.83 13.55
C ARG A 31 19.63 16.96 14.55
N SER A 32 18.38 17.40 14.67
CA SER A 32 17.97 18.54 15.49
C SER A 32 17.54 18.16 16.90
N CYS A 33 17.22 16.88 17.16
CA CYS A 33 16.70 16.41 18.43
C CYS A 33 17.29 15.04 18.78
N SER A 34 18.01 14.97 19.90
CA SER A 34 18.77 13.78 20.29
C SER A 34 17.93 12.57 20.68
N ARG A 35 16.62 12.74 20.84
CA ARG A 35 15.67 11.68 21.22
C ARG A 35 14.50 11.55 20.25
N CYS A 36 14.58 12.22 19.11
CA CYS A 36 13.54 12.15 18.09
C CYS A 36 14.00 11.25 16.96
N PHE A 37 13.09 10.40 16.50
CA PHE A 37 13.29 9.52 15.36
C PHE A 37 12.16 9.78 14.38
N ARG A 38 12.50 9.93 13.10
CA ARG A 38 11.50 10.24 12.07
C ARG A 38 11.67 9.32 10.88
N ALA A 39 10.55 8.82 10.39
CA ALA A 39 10.46 8.19 9.08
C ALA A 39 9.23 8.70 8.35
N ALA A 40 9.31 8.64 7.03
CA ALA A 40 8.18 8.77 6.15
C ALA A 40 8.17 7.57 5.20
N VAL A 41 6.98 7.01 4.95
CA VAL A 41 6.77 5.99 3.92
C VAL A 41 5.84 6.60 2.88
N PRO A 42 6.31 6.81 1.64
CA PRO A 42 5.43 7.27 0.58
C PRO A 42 4.46 6.15 0.22
N VAL A 43 3.16 6.42 0.30
CA VAL A 43 2.10 5.49 -0.09
C VAL A 43 1.54 5.95 -1.44
N HIS A 44 1.53 5.05 -2.40
CA HIS A 44 0.88 5.27 -3.69
C HIS A 44 -0.27 4.28 -3.86
N ALA A 45 -1.50 4.79 -3.94
CA ALA A 45 -2.67 3.96 -4.18
C ALA A 45 -2.91 3.81 -5.68
N ARG A 46 -3.13 2.57 -6.13
CA ARG A 46 -3.64 2.27 -7.48
C ARG A 46 -5.16 2.24 -7.48
N TYR A 47 -5.75 2.25 -8.69
CA TYR A 47 -7.19 2.16 -8.89
C TYR A 47 -7.75 0.88 -8.25
N HIS A 48 -8.70 1.05 -7.33
CA HIS A 48 -9.43 -0.05 -6.75
C HIS A 48 -10.63 -0.42 -7.63
N ARG A 49 -11.16 -1.63 -7.42
CA ARG A 49 -12.39 -2.06 -8.10
C ARG A 49 -13.55 -1.09 -7.78
N PRO A 50 -14.53 -0.93 -8.68
CA PRO A 50 -15.72 -0.13 -8.40
C PRO A 50 -16.42 -0.58 -7.12
N GLY A 51 -16.82 0.38 -6.29
CA GLY A 51 -17.57 0.19 -5.07
C GLY A 51 -19.08 0.05 -5.33
N GLU A 52 -19.79 -0.57 -4.40
CA GLU A 52 -21.25 -0.61 -4.37
C GLU A 52 -21.74 0.47 -3.42
N GLY A 53 -22.61 1.36 -3.90
CA GLY A 53 -23.18 2.45 -3.09
C GLY A 53 -22.20 3.56 -2.65
N THR A 54 -20.89 3.40 -2.84
CA THR A 54 -19.88 4.41 -2.47
C THR A 54 -18.91 4.70 -3.62
N GLN A 55 -18.47 5.96 -3.69
CA GLN A 55 -17.40 6.41 -4.60
C GLN A 55 -16.03 6.41 -3.92
N GLU A 56 -15.93 5.87 -2.71
CA GLU A 56 -14.69 5.81 -1.93
C GLU A 56 -14.52 4.39 -1.38
N ALA A 57 -13.29 3.89 -1.46
CA ALA A 57 -12.81 2.71 -0.75
C ALA A 57 -11.90 3.16 0.41
N LEU A 58 -11.97 2.46 1.54
CA LEU A 58 -11.14 2.74 2.71
C LEU A 58 -9.96 1.75 2.72
N ALA A 59 -8.75 2.28 2.69
CA ALA A 59 -7.54 1.54 2.98
C ALA A 59 -7.09 1.88 4.40
N VAL A 60 -7.14 0.89 5.30
CA VAL A 60 -6.76 1.06 6.71
C VAL A 60 -5.27 0.76 6.85
N LEU A 61 -4.52 1.74 7.36
CA LEU A 61 -3.16 1.55 7.80
C LEU A 61 -3.17 1.34 9.32
N GLN A 62 -2.84 0.12 9.73
CA GLN A 62 -2.73 -0.22 11.14
C GLN A 62 -1.64 0.60 11.82
N SER A 63 -1.86 0.90 13.09
CA SER A 63 -0.85 1.56 13.93
C SER A 63 0.44 0.73 13.93
N PRO A 64 1.61 1.35 13.68
CA PRO A 64 2.85 0.62 13.61
C PRO A 64 3.25 0.10 15.00
N GLU A 65 3.78 -1.12 15.03
CA GLU A 65 4.48 -1.62 16.21
C GLU A 65 5.90 -1.03 16.24
N VAL A 66 6.30 -0.49 17.39
CA VAL A 66 7.64 0.05 17.59
C VAL A 66 8.49 -1.00 18.29
N LEU A 67 9.58 -1.39 17.65
CA LEU A 67 10.53 -2.36 18.15
C LEU A 67 11.86 -1.68 18.48
N LEU A 68 12.50 -2.12 19.56
CA LEU A 68 13.82 -1.65 20.00
C LEU A 68 14.82 -2.81 19.97
N CYS A 69 15.98 -2.59 19.35
CA CYS A 69 17.12 -3.53 19.37
C CYS A 69 17.95 -3.22 20.62
N CYS A 70 18.03 -4.13 21.58
CA CYS A 70 18.87 -3.95 22.76
C CYS A 70 20.35 -4.29 22.55
N CYS A 71 20.75 -4.31 21.29
CA CYS A 71 21.90 -5.05 20.78
C CYS A 71 23.26 -4.45 21.16
N HIS A 72 23.28 -3.23 21.72
CA HIS A 72 24.49 -2.48 22.07
C HIS A 72 24.49 -1.85 23.49
N GLY A 73 23.72 -2.40 24.45
CA GLY A 73 23.87 -2.11 25.89
C GLY A 73 23.47 -0.71 26.38
N HIS A 74 23.38 0.30 25.50
CA HIS A 74 23.01 1.68 25.86
C HIS A 74 21.52 1.88 26.20
N LEU A 75 20.66 0.94 25.81
CA LEU A 75 19.21 0.97 26.04
C LEU A 75 18.74 -0.16 26.98
N SER A 76 19.66 -0.77 27.73
CA SER A 76 19.38 -1.98 28.52
C SER A 76 18.38 -1.78 29.65
N ALA A 77 18.15 -0.54 30.11
CA ALA A 77 17.12 -0.23 31.12
C ALA A 77 15.73 -0.08 30.48
N GLU A 78 15.68 0.14 29.17
CA GLU A 78 14.49 0.39 28.37
C GLU A 78 14.16 -0.78 27.43
N CYS A 79 14.54 -2.00 27.78
CA CYS A 79 14.12 -3.20 27.05
C CYS A 79 13.30 -4.10 27.98
N TRP A 80 12.02 -4.24 27.62
CA TRP A 80 11.03 -5.05 28.34
C TRP A 80 10.95 -6.46 27.74
N GLU A 81 9.79 -7.11 27.77
CA GLU A 81 9.60 -8.46 27.24
C GLU A 81 10.12 -8.58 25.79
N PRO A 82 10.87 -9.66 25.47
CA PRO A 82 11.30 -9.92 24.10
C PRO A 82 10.08 -10.02 23.18
N ALA A 83 10.13 -9.35 22.03
CA ALA A 83 9.18 -9.55 20.97
C ALA A 83 9.59 -10.79 20.16
N GLU A 84 8.65 -11.69 19.89
CA GLU A 84 8.86 -12.84 18.98
C GLU A 84 8.82 -12.37 17.52
N VAL A 85 9.78 -11.53 17.11
CA VAL A 85 9.88 -11.01 15.74
C VAL A 85 11.23 -11.40 15.15
N ASP A 86 11.20 -12.21 14.08
CA ASP A 86 12.38 -12.61 13.32
C ASP A 86 12.75 -11.54 12.28
N ALA A 87 13.31 -10.42 12.76
CA ALA A 87 13.72 -9.29 11.94
C ALA A 87 15.24 -9.08 11.98
N PRO A 88 15.86 -8.68 10.85
CA PRO A 88 17.29 -8.45 10.78
C PRO A 88 17.71 -7.21 11.57
N CYS A 89 18.92 -7.22 12.14
CA CYS A 89 19.45 -6.13 12.97
C CYS A 89 19.58 -4.78 12.25
N SER A 90 19.73 -4.82 10.92
CA SER A 90 19.90 -3.65 10.07
C SER A 90 19.49 -3.99 8.64
N SER A 91 19.39 -2.99 7.76
CA SER A 91 19.15 -3.23 6.33
C SER A 91 20.26 -4.04 5.65
N ASP A 92 21.49 -3.97 6.17
CA ASP A 92 22.69 -4.47 5.49
C ASP A 92 23.13 -5.83 6.04
N ASN A 93 22.69 -6.17 7.26
CA ASN A 93 23.01 -7.43 7.93
C ASN A 93 21.73 -8.21 8.20
N THR A 94 21.62 -9.38 7.55
CA THR A 94 20.48 -10.30 7.65
C THR A 94 20.48 -11.16 8.91
N SER A 95 21.49 -11.06 9.79
CA SER A 95 21.47 -11.79 11.05
C SER A 95 20.29 -11.33 11.92
N PRO A 96 19.52 -12.26 12.52
CA PRO A 96 18.41 -11.91 13.38
C PRO A 96 18.91 -11.25 14.67
N CYS A 97 18.15 -10.28 15.16
CA CYS A 97 18.43 -9.61 16.42
C CYS A 97 17.33 -9.89 17.45
N GLN A 98 17.66 -9.75 18.74
CA GLN A 98 16.65 -9.81 19.79
C GLN A 98 15.92 -8.46 19.86
N TRP A 99 14.70 -8.43 19.34
CA TRP A 99 13.83 -7.28 19.36
C TRP A 99 12.95 -7.27 20.61
N HIS A 100 12.63 -6.08 21.09
CA HIS A 100 11.74 -5.86 22.22
C HIS A 100 10.62 -4.92 21.80
N SER A 101 9.38 -5.27 22.15
CA SER A 101 8.21 -4.44 21.86
C SER A 101 8.10 -3.36 22.92
N THR A 102 7.78 -2.14 22.50
CA THR A 102 7.55 -1.03 23.42
C THR A 102 6.14 -0.49 23.30
N LYS A 103 5.57 -0.08 24.43
CA LYS A 103 4.27 0.59 24.45
C LYS A 103 4.45 2.02 23.94
N HIS A 104 4.19 2.19 22.66
CA HIS A 104 4.07 3.48 22.03
C HIS A 104 2.64 4.00 22.18
N ARG A 105 2.49 5.29 22.54
CA ARG A 105 1.22 6.00 22.40
C ARG A 105 1.23 6.71 21.04
N PRO A 106 0.54 6.17 20.02
CA PRO A 106 0.43 6.88 18.75
C PRO A 106 -0.30 8.20 18.96
N GLU A 107 0.21 9.25 18.32
CA GLU A 107 -0.41 10.58 18.34
C GLU A 107 -1.72 10.59 17.54
N TYR A 108 -1.85 9.66 16.58
CA TYR A 108 -3.03 9.46 15.75
C TYR A 108 -3.45 7.98 15.79
N GLU A 109 -4.74 7.71 15.97
CA GLU A 109 -5.30 6.35 15.78
C GLU A 109 -5.18 5.90 14.31
N GLU A 110 -5.48 4.62 14.05
CA GLU A 110 -5.41 3.98 12.72
C GLU A 110 -5.68 4.95 11.57
N SER A 111 -4.70 5.10 10.68
CA SER A 111 -4.79 6.07 9.59
C SER A 111 -5.59 5.46 8.44
N MET A 112 -6.74 6.06 8.13
CA MET A 112 -7.59 5.62 7.02
C MET A 112 -7.32 6.49 5.78
N LEU A 113 -6.88 5.84 4.70
CA LEU A 113 -6.75 6.47 3.39
C LEU A 113 -8.03 6.24 2.58
N ARG A 114 -8.68 7.32 2.15
CA ARG A 114 -9.82 7.28 1.23
C ARG A 114 -9.32 7.27 -0.21
N VAL A 115 -9.65 6.21 -0.94
CA VAL A 115 -9.28 6.05 -2.34
C VAL A 115 -10.53 6.19 -3.20
N PRO A 116 -10.57 7.12 -4.17
CA PRO A 116 -11.73 7.27 -5.04
C PRO A 116 -11.90 6.04 -5.94
N VAL A 117 -13.13 5.54 -6.05
CA VAL A 117 -13.51 4.39 -6.87
C VAL A 117 -14.73 4.70 -7.75
N GLY A 118 -14.83 3.96 -8.87
CA GLY A 118 -16.04 4.00 -9.69
C GLY A 118 -17.25 3.39 -8.98
N LEU A 119 -18.45 3.69 -9.46
CA LEU A 119 -19.69 3.07 -8.99
C LEU A 119 -20.03 1.84 -9.83
N ARG A 120 -20.28 0.72 -9.16
CA ARG A 120 -20.65 -0.54 -9.83
C ARG A 120 -21.99 -0.43 -10.57
N GLU A 121 -22.91 0.40 -10.09
CA GLU A 121 -24.22 0.64 -10.72
C GLU A 121 -24.13 1.21 -12.13
N HIS A 122 -23.06 1.94 -12.44
CA HIS A 122 -22.88 2.54 -13.77
C HIS A 122 -22.38 1.52 -14.80
N ASN A 123 -21.99 0.31 -14.38
CA ASN A 123 -21.37 -0.68 -15.26
C ASN A 123 -22.30 -1.06 -16.44
N SER A 124 -23.58 -1.32 -16.18
CA SER A 124 -24.55 -1.69 -17.22
C SER A 124 -24.76 -0.57 -18.24
N LEU A 125 -24.94 0.66 -17.77
CA LEU A 125 -25.14 1.84 -18.59
C LEU A 125 -23.90 2.15 -19.44
N VAL A 126 -22.71 2.13 -18.83
CA VAL A 126 -21.44 2.35 -19.53
C VAL A 126 -21.25 1.29 -20.60
N CYS A 127 -21.42 0.00 -20.28
CA CYS A 127 -21.32 -1.08 -21.25
C CYS A 127 -22.31 -0.94 -22.41
N ALA A 128 -23.58 -0.63 -22.13
CA ALA A 128 -24.59 -0.45 -23.17
C ALA A 128 -24.25 0.72 -24.10
N LEU A 129 -23.85 1.86 -23.53
CA LEU A 129 -23.48 3.05 -24.29
C LEU A 129 -22.24 2.77 -25.16
N THR A 130 -21.21 2.15 -24.60
CA THR A 130 -19.99 1.80 -25.34
C THR A 130 -20.31 0.85 -26.50
N LEU A 131 -21.11 -0.20 -26.27
CA LEU A 131 -21.50 -1.14 -27.33
C LEU A 131 -22.30 -0.46 -28.45
N LEU A 132 -23.24 0.41 -28.10
CA LEU A 132 -24.02 1.18 -29.07
C LEU A 132 -23.11 2.09 -29.90
N THR A 133 -22.23 2.86 -29.26
CA THR A 133 -21.30 3.76 -29.95
C THR A 133 -20.33 2.98 -30.84
N THR A 134 -19.73 1.90 -30.34
CA THR A 134 -18.82 1.06 -31.12
C THR A 134 -19.53 0.41 -32.30
N GLY A 135 -20.76 -0.07 -32.13
CA GLY A 135 -21.58 -0.63 -33.20
C GLY A 135 -21.87 0.39 -34.30
N LEU A 136 -22.29 1.61 -33.91
CA LEU A 136 -22.56 2.71 -34.84
C LEU A 136 -21.29 3.12 -35.59
N CYS A 137 -20.18 3.35 -34.88
CA CYS A 137 -18.90 3.72 -35.49
C CYS A 137 -18.41 2.65 -36.48
N SER A 138 -18.45 1.39 -36.07
CA SER A 138 -18.04 0.26 -36.93
C SER A 138 -18.94 0.15 -38.16
N GLY A 139 -20.26 0.33 -38.00
CA GLY A 139 -21.21 0.31 -39.10
C GLY A 139 -20.97 1.44 -40.11
N LEU A 140 -20.68 2.66 -39.64
CA LEU A 140 -20.36 3.80 -40.50
C LEU A 140 -19.05 3.57 -41.28
N ILE A 141 -18.02 3.04 -40.60
CA ILE A 141 -16.74 2.71 -41.24
C ILE A 141 -16.95 1.63 -42.30
N LEU A 142 -17.71 0.57 -42.00
CA LEU A 142 -18.00 -0.50 -42.93
C LEU A 142 -18.79 0.01 -44.14
N ALA A 143 -19.81 0.84 -43.92
CA ALA A 143 -20.59 1.45 -45.00
C ALA A 143 -19.71 2.32 -45.91
N ALA A 144 -18.79 3.10 -45.33
CA ALA A 144 -17.83 3.90 -46.08
C ALA A 144 -16.86 3.02 -46.88
N ALA A 145 -16.34 1.95 -46.29
CA ALA A 145 -15.46 0.99 -46.97
C ALA A 145 -16.18 0.29 -48.15
N CYS A 146 -17.44 -0.12 -47.99
CA CYS A 146 -18.21 -0.72 -49.08
C CYS A 146 -18.54 0.28 -50.19
N LYS A 147 -18.77 1.55 -49.85
CA LYS A 147 -19.17 2.58 -50.82
C LYS A 147 -17.98 3.17 -51.60
N TYR A 148 -16.83 3.33 -50.94
CA TYR A 148 -15.67 4.03 -51.48
C TYR A 148 -14.42 3.16 -51.63
N GLY A 149 -14.43 1.95 -51.09
CA GLY A 149 -13.36 0.97 -51.32
C GLY A 149 -13.41 0.48 -52.75
N HIS A 150 -12.44 0.92 -53.55
CA HIS A 150 -12.09 0.25 -54.80
C HIS A 150 -11.22 -0.95 -54.40
N PHE A 151 -11.84 -2.13 -54.33
CA PHE A 151 -11.18 -3.40 -54.13
C PHE A 151 -10.84 -4.03 -55.49
#